data_AF-A0A9E3QC19-F1
#
_entry.id   AF-A0A9E3QC19-F1
#
_cell.length_a   1.000
_cell.length_b   1.000
_cell.length_c   1.000
_cell.angle_alpha   90.00
_cell.angle_beta   90.00
_cell.angle_gamma   90.00
#
_symmetry.space_group_name_H-M   'P 1'
#
loop_
_entity.id
_entity.type
_entity.pdbx_description
1 polymer ?
#
loop_
_entity_poly.entity_id
_entity_poly.type
_entity_poly.pdbx_seq_one_letter_code
_entity_poly.pdbx_strand_id
1 'polypeptide(L)'
;MIPRRPVWLPPLLLLCWAALAPADAISPAGERLARVLDGMGVEQLWQPGQPINWRTGAFDPRSRQHATHCSAFVAAACDRMGVYILRPPEHGQTFLANAQNEWLKQVGPRMGWWRVGSPVEAQRLANRGYLVVVSYRNPNPHKPGHIALVRPSDKTPQQIEEEGPQIIQAGARNASSISLRLGFAHHPHAWEGRGVEF
;
A
#
# COMPACT_ATOMS: atom_id res chain seq x y z
N MET A 1 -3.95 29.73 73.61
CA MET A 1 -3.08 28.98 72.68
C MET A 1 -3.87 27.80 72.13
N ILE A 2 -4.26 27.83 70.86
CA ILE A 2 -5.06 26.77 70.21
C ILE A 2 -4.11 26.01 69.27
N PRO A 3 -3.96 24.67 69.35
CA PRO A 3 -3.07 23.93 68.47
C PRO A 3 -3.74 23.69 67.12
N ARG A 4 -3.06 24.03 66.03
CA ARG A 4 -3.50 23.74 64.66
C ARG A 4 -3.14 22.29 64.30
N ARG A 5 -4.13 21.52 63.87
CA ARG A 5 -3.94 20.15 63.33
C ARG A 5 -3.45 20.22 61.88
N PRO A 6 -2.57 19.32 61.44
CA PRO A 6 -2.09 19.29 60.06
C PRO A 6 -3.12 18.62 59.15
N VAL A 7 -3.40 19.24 58.01
CA VAL A 7 -4.26 18.70 56.96
C VAL A 7 -3.39 17.82 56.05
N TRP A 8 -3.73 16.53 55.97
CA TRP A 8 -3.14 15.60 55.00
C TRP A 8 -3.91 15.70 53.69
N LEU A 9 -3.22 16.09 52.61
CA LEU A 9 -3.73 16.01 51.24
C LEU A 9 -3.43 14.62 50.67
N PRO A 10 -4.40 13.93 50.04
CA PRO A 10 -4.16 12.65 49.41
C PRO A 10 -3.31 12.82 48.14
N PRO A 11 -2.52 11.81 47.75
CA PRO A 11 -1.71 11.88 46.53
C PRO A 11 -2.61 11.82 45.30
N LEU A 12 -2.46 12.82 44.42
CA LEU A 12 -3.07 12.81 43.09
C LEU A 12 -2.45 11.66 42.26
N LEU A 13 -3.25 10.64 41.97
CA LEU A 13 -2.93 9.63 40.96
C LEU A 13 -3.04 10.27 39.57
N LEU A 14 -1.90 10.68 39.02
CA LEU A 14 -1.76 11.05 37.61
C LEU A 14 -1.86 9.78 36.76
N LEU A 15 -3.04 9.53 36.20
CA LEU A 15 -3.23 8.60 35.10
C LEU A 15 -2.57 9.19 33.84
N CYS A 16 -1.32 8.78 33.56
CA CYS A 16 -0.68 9.06 32.28
C CYS A 16 -1.37 8.25 31.18
N TRP A 17 -2.23 8.91 30.41
CA TRP A 17 -2.65 8.39 29.11
C TRP A 17 -1.44 8.42 28.17
N ALA A 18 -0.82 7.27 27.92
CA ALA A 18 0.14 7.15 26.84
C ALA A 18 -0.63 7.26 25.52
N ALA A 19 -0.57 8.44 24.88
CA ALA A 19 -1.06 8.60 23.53
C ALA A 19 -0.24 7.71 22.59
N LEU A 20 -0.89 6.77 21.91
CA LEU A 20 -0.29 5.98 20.84
C LEU A 20 0.09 6.92 19.70
N ALA A 21 1.38 7.22 19.55
CA ALA A 21 1.87 8.07 18.48
C ALA A 21 1.74 7.38 17.11
N PRO A 22 1.42 8.12 16.03
CA PRO A 22 1.35 7.59 14.67
C PRO A 22 2.70 7.01 14.23
N ALA A 23 2.68 6.15 13.20
CA ALA A 23 3.89 5.65 12.54
C ALA A 23 4.56 6.77 11.72
N ASP A 24 5.24 7.69 12.41
CA ASP A 24 5.82 8.94 11.89
C ASP A 24 4.79 9.89 11.21
N ALA A 25 4.96 11.21 11.40
CA ALA A 25 4.12 12.20 10.72
C ALA A 25 4.31 12.16 9.19
N ILE A 26 3.24 12.42 8.44
CA ILE A 26 3.32 12.54 6.97
C ILE A 26 4.17 13.77 6.63
N SER A 27 5.26 13.54 5.92
CA SER A 27 6.17 14.59 5.48
C SER A 27 5.59 15.38 4.29
N PRO A 28 6.13 16.57 3.96
CA PRO A 28 5.76 17.27 2.73
C PRO A 28 5.99 16.44 1.45
N ALA A 29 6.95 15.52 1.45
CA ALA A 29 7.17 14.57 0.35
C ALA A 29 6.09 13.48 0.30
N GLY A 30 5.67 12.98 1.47
CA GLY A 30 4.52 12.09 1.61
C GLY A 30 3.24 12.74 1.09
N GLU A 31 2.97 13.99 1.45
CA GLU A 31 1.84 14.76 0.93
C GLU A 31 1.87 14.90 -0.60
N ARG A 32 3.06 15.09 -1.19
CA ARG A 32 3.22 15.09 -2.66
C ARG A 32 2.90 13.72 -3.26
N LEU A 33 3.40 12.65 -2.66
CA LEU A 33 3.09 11.28 -3.09
C LEU A 33 1.58 11.02 -3.03
N ALA A 34 0.91 11.37 -1.94
CA ALA A 34 -0.54 11.23 -1.79
C ALA A 34 -1.28 11.94 -2.92
N ARG A 35 -0.94 13.20 -3.22
CA ARG A 35 -1.55 13.95 -4.34
C ARG A 35 -1.34 13.31 -5.70
N VAL A 36 -0.15 12.74 -5.97
CA VAL A 36 0.10 12.00 -7.22
C VAL A 36 -0.79 10.76 -7.29
N LEU A 37 -0.88 9.99 -6.21
CA LEU A 37 -1.70 8.78 -6.14
C LEU A 37 -3.19 9.08 -6.26
N ASP A 38 -3.70 10.09 -5.56
CA ASP A 38 -5.09 10.53 -5.65
C ASP A 38 -5.42 11.04 -7.06
N GLY A 39 -4.48 11.76 -7.69
CA GLY A 39 -4.57 12.22 -9.07
C GLY A 39 -4.53 11.11 -10.12
N MET A 40 -4.27 9.86 -9.74
CA MET A 40 -4.41 8.72 -10.67
C MET A 40 -5.87 8.39 -10.96
N GLY A 41 -6.83 8.75 -10.10
CA GLY A 41 -8.26 8.49 -10.35
C GLY A 41 -8.62 6.99 -10.43
N VAL A 42 -8.01 6.16 -9.58
CA VAL A 42 -8.12 4.69 -9.65
C VAL A 42 -9.55 4.17 -9.50
N GLU A 43 -10.43 4.90 -8.84
CA GLU A 43 -11.82 4.48 -8.65
C GLU A 43 -12.68 4.65 -9.91
N GLN A 44 -12.24 5.53 -10.83
CA GLN A 44 -12.92 5.82 -12.10
C GLN A 44 -12.23 5.14 -13.28
N LEU A 45 -10.91 4.96 -13.20
CA LEU A 45 -10.08 4.33 -14.23
C LEU A 45 -9.72 2.88 -13.84
N TRP A 46 -9.09 2.11 -14.73
CA TRP A 46 -8.76 0.70 -14.49
C TRP A 46 -9.97 -0.13 -14.03
N GLN A 47 -11.15 0.12 -14.61
CA GLN A 47 -12.38 -0.57 -14.24
C GLN A 47 -12.24 -2.09 -14.47
N PRO A 48 -12.54 -2.92 -13.46
CA PRO A 48 -12.46 -4.37 -13.63
C PRO A 48 -13.45 -4.83 -14.70
N GLY A 49 -13.06 -5.81 -15.51
CA GLY A 49 -13.91 -6.31 -16.60
C GLY A 49 -13.77 -5.55 -17.92
N GLN A 50 -13.12 -4.38 -17.92
CA GLN A 50 -13.05 -3.52 -19.10
C GLN A 50 -11.68 -3.60 -19.77
N PRO A 51 -11.62 -3.60 -21.11
CA PRO A 51 -10.35 -3.44 -21.79
C PRO A 51 -9.84 -2.01 -21.58
N ILE A 52 -8.68 -1.88 -20.93
CA ILE A 52 -8.07 -0.58 -20.62
C ILE A 52 -6.68 -0.43 -21.26
N ASN A 53 -6.30 0.81 -21.51
CA ASN A 53 -4.92 1.18 -21.76
C ASN A 53 -4.14 1.10 -20.43
N TRP A 54 -3.10 0.26 -20.37
CA TRP A 54 -2.41 -0.01 -19.11
C TRP A 54 -1.85 1.26 -18.44
N ARG A 55 -1.39 2.23 -19.24
CA ARG A 55 -0.70 3.44 -18.78
C ARG A 55 -1.68 4.51 -18.29
N THR A 56 -2.84 4.62 -18.91
CA THR A 56 -3.82 5.68 -18.56
C THR A 56 -5.01 5.17 -17.76
N GLY A 57 -5.27 3.86 -17.77
CA GLY A 57 -6.45 3.26 -17.15
C GLY A 57 -7.76 3.53 -17.89
N ALA A 58 -7.74 4.32 -18.96
CA ALA A 58 -8.91 4.62 -19.78
C ALA A 58 -9.31 3.39 -20.62
N PHE A 59 -10.60 3.29 -20.91
CA PHE A 59 -11.12 2.27 -21.84
C PHE A 59 -10.37 2.32 -23.18
N ASP A 60 -9.90 1.16 -23.63
CA ASP A 60 -9.26 0.99 -24.94
C ASP A 60 -9.74 -0.34 -25.55
N PRO A 61 -10.62 -0.31 -26.56
CA PRO A 61 -11.20 -1.52 -27.15
C PRO A 61 -10.17 -2.41 -27.86
N ARG A 62 -8.93 -1.91 -28.07
CA ARG A 62 -7.83 -2.69 -28.66
C ARG A 62 -7.08 -3.53 -27.62
N SER A 63 -7.30 -3.25 -26.32
CA SER A 63 -6.71 -4.01 -25.23
C SER A 63 -7.40 -5.37 -25.09
N ARG A 64 -6.63 -6.41 -24.82
CA ARG A 64 -7.11 -7.81 -24.76
C ARG A 64 -7.40 -8.32 -23.34
N GLN A 65 -7.12 -7.52 -22.32
CA GLN A 65 -7.28 -7.91 -20.91
C GLN A 65 -8.61 -7.41 -20.37
N HIS A 66 -9.45 -8.32 -19.88
CA HIS A 66 -10.80 -8.03 -19.36
C HIS A 66 -10.98 -8.44 -17.89
N ALA A 67 -9.89 -8.52 -17.10
CA ALA A 67 -9.96 -8.91 -15.70
C ALA A 67 -9.78 -7.69 -14.78
N THR A 68 -9.23 -7.89 -13.58
CA THR A 68 -8.74 -6.80 -12.74
C THR A 68 -7.38 -6.30 -13.24
N HIS A 69 -7.00 -5.08 -12.86
CA HIS A 69 -5.85 -4.37 -13.45
C HIS A 69 -4.83 -3.89 -12.41
N CYS A 70 -4.70 -4.59 -11.28
CA CYS A 70 -3.83 -4.20 -10.16
C CYS A 70 -2.38 -3.89 -10.59
N SER A 71 -1.78 -4.79 -11.37
CA SER A 71 -0.41 -4.66 -11.89
C SER A 71 -0.25 -3.55 -12.92
N ALA A 72 -1.25 -3.32 -13.76
CA ALA A 72 -1.26 -2.24 -14.74
C ALA A 72 -1.36 -0.87 -14.04
N PHE A 73 -2.19 -0.76 -13.00
CA PHE A 73 -2.30 0.44 -12.18
C PHE A 73 -0.97 0.77 -11.48
N VAL A 74 -0.34 -0.21 -10.83
CA VAL A 74 0.98 -0.04 -10.20
C VAL A 74 2.01 0.39 -11.23
N ALA A 75 2.07 -0.27 -12.40
CA ALA A 75 2.96 0.10 -13.48
C ALA A 75 2.76 1.54 -13.99
N ALA A 76 1.50 1.98 -14.12
CA ALA A 76 1.16 3.34 -14.54
C ALA A 76 1.55 4.40 -13.51
N ALA A 77 1.32 4.12 -12.23
CA ALA A 77 1.73 5.01 -11.15
C ALA A 77 3.27 5.13 -11.08
N CYS A 78 3.99 4.01 -11.15
CA CYS A 78 5.45 4.01 -11.23
C CYS A 78 5.95 4.83 -12.44
N ASP A 79 5.35 4.62 -13.61
CA ASP A 79 5.66 5.38 -14.84
C ASP A 79 5.44 6.89 -14.67
N ARG A 80 4.34 7.30 -14.03
CA ARG A 80 4.05 8.70 -13.73
C ARG A 80 5.11 9.36 -12.86
N MET A 81 5.74 8.59 -11.98
CA MET A 81 6.79 9.05 -11.06
C MET A 81 8.20 8.86 -11.63
N GLY A 82 8.34 8.40 -12.87
CA GLY A 82 9.64 8.13 -13.49
C GLY A 82 10.39 6.94 -12.88
N VAL A 83 9.69 6.07 -12.13
CA VAL A 83 10.25 4.86 -11.52
C VAL A 83 9.88 3.67 -12.40
N TYR A 84 10.87 2.87 -12.79
CA TYR A 84 10.60 1.68 -13.59
C TYR A 84 10.20 0.49 -12.71
N ILE A 85 9.14 -0.20 -13.11
CA ILE A 85 8.77 -1.55 -12.68
C ILE A 85 8.37 -2.35 -13.94
N LEU A 86 8.52 -3.68 -13.92
CA LEU A 86 8.07 -4.53 -15.03
C LEU A 86 6.63 -4.20 -15.43
N ARG A 87 6.41 -3.95 -16.73
CA ARG A 87 5.15 -3.44 -17.28
C ARG A 87 4.99 -3.84 -18.75
N PRO A 88 3.83 -3.59 -19.38
CA PRO A 88 3.69 -3.74 -20.81
C PRO A 88 4.46 -2.67 -21.60
N PRO A 89 4.97 -2.98 -22.80
CA PRO A 89 4.81 -4.25 -23.51
C PRO A 89 5.81 -5.35 -23.11
N GLU A 90 6.82 -5.07 -22.29
CA GLU A 90 7.88 -6.01 -21.91
C GLU A 90 7.31 -7.28 -21.25
N HIS A 91 6.18 -7.15 -20.54
CA HIS A 91 5.35 -8.26 -20.13
C HIS A 91 3.86 -7.92 -20.31
N GLY A 92 3.06 -8.86 -20.83
CA GLY A 92 1.61 -8.71 -20.99
C GLY A 92 0.89 -8.55 -19.64
N GLN A 93 -0.34 -8.04 -19.63
CA GLN A 93 -1.07 -7.82 -18.37
C GLN A 93 -1.44 -9.12 -17.63
N THR A 94 -1.65 -10.22 -18.35
CA THR A 94 -1.97 -11.53 -17.78
C THR A 94 -0.86 -12.01 -16.85
N PHE A 95 -1.21 -12.33 -15.59
CA PHE A 95 -0.28 -12.73 -14.52
C PHE A 95 0.85 -11.75 -14.20
N LEU A 96 0.75 -10.49 -14.65
CA LEU A 96 1.80 -9.49 -14.45
C LEU A 96 2.11 -9.22 -12.97
N ALA A 97 1.14 -9.33 -12.05
CA ALA A 97 1.42 -9.15 -10.62
C ALA A 97 2.40 -10.20 -10.07
N ASN A 98 2.29 -11.47 -10.52
CA ASN A 98 3.26 -12.52 -10.16
C ASN A 98 4.64 -12.21 -10.76
N ALA A 99 4.67 -11.80 -12.03
CA ALA A 99 5.90 -11.45 -12.72
C ALA A 99 6.59 -10.22 -12.10
N GLN A 100 5.81 -9.22 -11.65
CA GLN A 100 6.31 -8.05 -10.94
C GLN A 100 6.91 -8.41 -9.58
N ASN A 101 6.28 -9.31 -8.79
CA ASN A 101 6.87 -9.78 -7.54
C ASN A 101 8.23 -10.47 -7.76
N GLU A 102 8.35 -11.35 -8.75
CA GLU A 102 9.63 -11.99 -9.09
C GLU A 102 10.66 -10.99 -9.64
N TRP A 103 10.22 -10.07 -10.50
CA TRP A 103 11.08 -9.02 -11.04
C TRP A 103 11.62 -8.10 -9.94
N LEU A 104 10.79 -7.72 -8.97
CA LEU A 104 11.21 -6.90 -7.83
C LEU A 104 12.31 -7.58 -7.00
N LYS A 105 12.33 -8.92 -6.94
CA LYS A 105 13.37 -9.68 -6.24
C LYS A 105 14.67 -9.79 -7.04
N GLN A 106 14.56 -10.06 -8.34
CA GLN A 106 15.72 -10.46 -9.16
C GLN A 106 16.35 -9.30 -9.95
N VAL A 107 15.55 -8.29 -10.31
CA VAL A 107 15.96 -7.16 -11.15
C VAL A 107 15.78 -5.84 -10.42
N GLY A 108 14.74 -5.72 -9.59
CA GLY A 108 14.43 -4.55 -8.77
C GLY A 108 15.65 -3.90 -8.10
N PRO A 109 16.53 -4.64 -7.40
CA PRO A 109 17.73 -4.08 -6.75
C PRO A 109 18.66 -3.32 -7.69
N ARG A 110 18.83 -3.80 -8.92
CA ARG A 110 19.65 -3.13 -9.94
C ARG A 110 18.97 -1.88 -10.51
N MET A 111 17.67 -1.76 -10.31
CA MET A 111 16.83 -0.62 -10.75
C MET A 111 16.50 0.34 -9.61
N GLY A 112 17.10 0.16 -8.43
CA GLY A 112 16.92 1.04 -7.27
C GLY A 112 15.79 0.66 -6.32
N TRP A 113 15.16 -0.50 -6.49
CA TRP A 113 14.22 -1.05 -5.51
C TRP A 113 14.96 -1.79 -4.41
N TRP A 114 14.52 -1.72 -3.17
CA TRP A 114 15.01 -2.57 -2.09
C TRP A 114 13.83 -3.14 -1.32
N ARG A 115 14.04 -4.31 -0.73
CA ARG A 115 13.03 -4.98 0.08
C ARG A 115 12.87 -4.24 1.40
N VAL A 116 11.63 -4.07 1.84
CA VAL A 116 11.27 -3.47 3.13
C VAL A 116 10.92 -4.58 4.13
N GLY A 117 11.45 -4.47 5.35
CA GLY A 117 11.45 -5.58 6.29
C GLY A 117 10.12 -5.78 7.02
N SER A 118 9.27 -4.75 7.09
CA SER A 118 8.03 -4.80 7.85
C SER A 118 6.92 -3.91 7.29
N PRO A 119 5.64 -4.22 7.58
CA PRO A 119 4.51 -3.35 7.26
C PRO A 119 4.64 -1.93 7.86
N VAL A 120 5.12 -1.81 9.10
CA VAL A 120 5.30 -0.52 9.78
C VAL A 120 6.36 0.33 9.07
N GLU A 121 7.47 -0.28 8.67
CA GLU A 121 8.51 0.40 7.89
C GLU A 121 7.99 0.81 6.50
N ALA A 122 7.20 -0.03 5.84
CA ALA A 122 6.57 0.28 4.56
C ALA A 122 5.67 1.53 4.65
N GLN A 123 4.84 1.62 5.69
CA GLN A 123 4.02 2.81 5.94
C GLN A 123 4.87 4.05 6.23
N ARG A 124 5.92 3.93 7.07
CA ARG A 124 6.84 5.04 7.37
C ARG A 124 7.54 5.56 6.12
N LEU A 125 7.99 4.68 5.23
CA LEU A 125 8.62 5.04 3.96
C LEU A 125 7.63 5.78 3.05
N ALA A 126 6.39 5.31 2.92
CA ALA A 126 5.34 6.02 2.19
C ALA A 126 5.07 7.41 2.80
N ASN A 127 4.98 7.53 4.13
CA ASN A 127 4.81 8.81 4.84
C ASN A 127 5.99 9.78 4.59
N ARG A 128 7.19 9.26 4.32
CA ARG A 128 8.39 10.03 3.92
C ARG A 128 8.47 10.33 2.42
N GLY A 129 7.48 9.88 1.64
CA GLY A 129 7.38 10.14 0.20
C GLY A 129 8.12 9.12 -0.69
N TYR A 130 8.57 7.99 -0.14
CA TYR A 130 9.09 6.90 -0.95
C TYR A 130 7.94 6.16 -1.64
N LEU A 131 8.16 5.75 -2.88
CA LEU A 131 7.24 4.85 -3.57
C LEU A 131 7.42 3.44 -3.01
N VAL A 132 6.37 2.90 -2.41
CA VAL A 132 6.39 1.57 -1.78
C VAL A 132 5.31 0.71 -2.40
N VAL A 133 5.70 -0.49 -2.82
CA VAL A 133 4.81 -1.49 -3.41
C VAL A 133 4.55 -2.55 -2.36
N VAL A 134 3.34 -3.09 -2.34
CA VAL A 134 3.04 -4.35 -1.65
C VAL A 134 2.60 -5.37 -2.68
N SER A 135 3.23 -6.53 -2.67
CA SER A 135 3.00 -7.57 -3.67
C SER A 135 2.76 -8.93 -3.02
N TYR A 136 1.88 -9.71 -3.62
CA TYR A 136 1.61 -11.10 -3.30
C TYR A 136 1.73 -11.92 -4.58
N ARG A 137 2.65 -12.88 -4.59
CA ARG A 137 2.72 -13.89 -5.64
C ARG A 137 1.84 -15.07 -5.28
N ASN A 138 0.98 -15.49 -6.21
CA ASN A 138 0.17 -16.68 -6.01
C ASN A 138 1.06 -17.95 -6.05
N PRO A 139 0.99 -18.83 -5.04
CA PRO A 139 1.70 -20.11 -5.07
C PRO A 139 1.28 -21.01 -6.23
N ASN A 140 0.02 -20.90 -6.69
CA ASN A 140 -0.43 -21.58 -7.89
C ASN A 140 -0.05 -20.74 -9.14
N PRO A 141 0.83 -21.25 -10.03
CA PRO A 141 1.32 -20.49 -11.18
C PRO A 141 0.23 -20.19 -12.23
N HIS A 142 -0.91 -20.86 -12.18
CA HIS A 142 -2.04 -20.64 -13.06
C HIS A 142 -3.06 -19.64 -12.50
N LYS A 143 -2.80 -19.06 -11.33
CA LYS A 143 -3.67 -18.05 -10.71
C LYS A 143 -2.95 -16.71 -10.57
N PRO A 144 -3.68 -15.58 -10.72
CA PRO A 144 -3.08 -14.27 -10.54
C PRO A 144 -2.69 -14.02 -9.08
N GLY A 145 -1.59 -13.32 -8.90
CA GLY A 145 -1.24 -12.65 -7.66
C GLY A 145 -1.94 -11.30 -7.55
N HIS A 146 -1.50 -10.48 -6.60
CA HIS A 146 -2.02 -9.14 -6.40
C HIS A 146 -0.90 -8.18 -6.02
N ILE A 147 -1.06 -6.92 -6.39
CA ILE A 147 -0.04 -5.88 -6.17
C ILE A 147 -0.73 -4.52 -6.03
N ALA A 148 -0.25 -3.71 -5.10
CA ALA A 148 -0.79 -2.39 -4.80
C ALA A 148 0.33 -1.44 -4.37
N LEU A 149 0.00 -0.15 -4.21
CA LEU A 149 0.92 0.84 -3.64
C LEU A 149 0.52 1.15 -2.22
N VAL A 150 1.50 1.23 -1.31
CA VAL A 150 1.30 1.77 0.02
C VAL A 150 1.18 3.29 -0.13
N ARG A 151 0.08 3.86 0.37
CA ARG A 151 -0.14 5.32 0.36
C ARG A 151 0.19 5.90 1.74
N PRO A 152 0.56 7.19 1.81
CA PRO A 152 0.69 7.88 3.09
C PRO A 152 -0.60 7.78 3.93
N SER A 153 -0.45 7.59 5.24
CA SER A 153 -1.55 7.58 6.21
C SER A 153 -1.03 7.85 7.63
N ASP A 154 -1.93 8.23 8.51
CA ASP A 154 -1.71 8.49 9.94
C ASP A 154 -1.87 7.23 10.81
N LYS A 155 -1.94 6.04 10.21
CA LYS A 155 -2.08 4.79 10.98
C LYS A 155 -1.01 4.65 12.04
N THR A 156 -1.44 4.26 13.24
CA THR A 156 -0.55 3.85 14.32
C THR A 156 0.07 2.48 14.01
N PRO A 157 1.23 2.15 14.62
CA PRO A 157 1.79 0.81 14.51
C PRO A 157 0.80 -0.31 14.90
N GLN A 158 -0.07 -0.06 15.88
CA GLN A 158 -1.10 -1.02 16.27
C GLN A 158 -2.14 -1.24 15.17
N GLN A 159 -2.65 -0.17 14.53
CA GLN A 159 -3.57 -0.31 13.40
C GLN A 159 -2.89 -1.06 12.23
N ILE A 160 -1.61 -0.79 11.97
CA ILE A 160 -0.85 -1.50 10.93
C ILE A 160 -0.71 -2.98 11.26
N GLU A 161 -0.53 -3.36 12.53
CA GLU A 161 -0.49 -4.77 12.93
C GLU A 161 -1.84 -5.47 12.68
N GLU A 162 -2.95 -4.79 13.00
CA GLU A 162 -4.31 -5.36 12.95
C GLU A 162 -4.87 -5.51 11.51
N GLU A 163 -4.51 -4.58 10.62
CA GLU A 163 -5.09 -4.50 9.27
C GLU A 163 -4.10 -4.15 8.14
N GLY A 164 -2.82 -3.98 8.47
CA GLY A 164 -1.76 -3.66 7.53
C GLY A 164 -1.72 -2.18 7.12
N PRO A 165 -0.73 -1.81 6.28
CA PRO A 165 -0.54 -0.44 5.81
C PRO A 165 -1.76 0.04 5.02
N GLN A 166 -1.91 1.35 4.88
CA GLN A 166 -2.90 1.91 3.99
C GLN A 166 -2.40 1.81 2.54
N ILE A 167 -3.27 1.35 1.64
CA ILE A 167 -2.94 1.16 0.24
C ILE A 167 -3.91 1.89 -0.68
N ILE A 168 -3.47 2.07 -1.91
CA ILE A 168 -4.30 2.41 -3.07
C ILE A 168 -4.22 1.25 -4.07
N GLN A 169 -5.35 0.85 -4.64
CA GLN A 169 -5.39 -0.32 -5.54
C GLN A 169 -6.40 -0.19 -6.68
N ALA A 170 -6.07 -0.84 -7.80
CA ALA A 170 -7.05 -1.41 -8.71
C ALA A 170 -7.21 -2.91 -8.38
N GLY A 171 -8.42 -3.45 -8.44
CA GLY A 171 -8.69 -4.82 -7.99
C GLY A 171 -10.10 -5.27 -8.35
N ALA A 172 -10.64 -6.25 -7.62
CA ALA A 172 -12.06 -6.60 -7.73
C ALA A 172 -12.95 -5.40 -7.38
N ARG A 173 -12.48 -4.58 -6.44
CA ARG A 173 -12.98 -3.25 -6.16
C ARG A 173 -11.80 -2.28 -6.15
N ASN A 174 -11.86 -1.27 -6.99
CA ASN A 174 -10.89 -0.19 -6.96
C ASN A 174 -11.12 0.67 -5.70
N ALA A 175 -10.03 1.13 -5.11
CA ALA A 175 -10.09 1.96 -3.91
C ALA A 175 -8.89 2.91 -3.90
N SER A 176 -9.17 4.20 -3.78
CA SER A 176 -8.17 5.24 -3.54
C SER A 176 -7.49 5.04 -2.18
N SER A 177 -8.21 4.52 -1.19
CA SER A 177 -7.73 4.33 0.17
C SER A 177 -8.43 3.11 0.81
N ILE A 178 -7.66 2.08 1.15
CA ILE A 178 -8.15 0.88 1.85
C ILE A 178 -7.03 0.26 2.70
N SER A 179 -7.36 -0.49 3.75
CA SER A 179 -6.35 -1.26 4.48
C SER A 179 -5.84 -2.44 3.64
N LEU A 180 -4.58 -2.83 3.83
CA LEU A 180 -3.99 -3.97 3.13
C LEU A 180 -4.83 -5.24 3.32
N ARG A 181 -5.25 -5.52 4.56
CA ARG A 181 -6.07 -6.69 4.89
C ARG A 181 -7.36 -6.75 4.07
N LEU A 182 -8.09 -5.64 3.96
CA LEU A 182 -9.31 -5.59 3.16
C LEU A 182 -9.01 -5.62 1.66
N GLY A 183 -7.97 -4.93 1.21
CA GLY A 183 -7.61 -4.89 -0.21
C GLY A 183 -7.13 -6.23 -0.77
N PHE A 184 -6.55 -7.09 0.08
CA PHE A 184 -6.06 -8.42 -0.27
C PHE A 184 -7.00 -9.53 0.20
N ALA A 185 -8.23 -9.24 0.62
CA ALA A 185 -9.17 -10.23 1.17
C ALA A 185 -9.51 -11.40 0.22
N HIS A 186 -9.38 -11.21 -1.09
CA HIS A 186 -9.55 -12.28 -2.09
C HIS A 186 -8.34 -13.22 -2.21
N HIS A 187 -7.28 -12.97 -1.45
CA HIS A 187 -6.08 -13.79 -1.35
C HIS A 187 -5.84 -14.16 0.13
N PRO A 188 -6.50 -15.19 0.67
CA PRO A 188 -6.37 -15.57 2.09
C PRO A 188 -4.91 -15.77 2.53
N HIS A 189 -4.08 -16.37 1.67
CA HIS A 189 -2.66 -16.58 1.94
C HIS A 189 -1.80 -15.32 1.88
N ALA A 190 -2.29 -14.20 1.36
CA ALA A 190 -1.56 -12.94 1.35
C ALA A 190 -1.48 -12.34 2.75
N TRP A 191 -2.62 -12.23 3.43
CA TRP A 191 -2.69 -11.66 4.78
C TRP A 191 -2.42 -12.72 5.86
N GLU A 192 -3.27 -13.75 5.97
CA GLU A 192 -3.18 -14.76 7.05
C GLU A 192 -1.93 -15.63 6.92
N GLY A 193 -1.51 -15.90 5.68
CA GLY A 193 -0.29 -16.65 5.39
C GLY A 193 0.99 -15.82 5.46
N ARG A 194 0.91 -14.51 5.75
CA ARG A 194 2.04 -13.56 5.66
C ARG A 194 2.78 -13.64 4.31
N GLY A 195 2.03 -13.84 3.23
CA GLY A 195 2.56 -13.99 1.88
C GLY A 195 2.82 -12.68 1.14
N VAL A 196 2.48 -11.53 1.75
CA VAL A 196 2.80 -10.21 1.19
C VAL A 196 4.27 -9.83 1.41
N GLU A 197 4.81 -9.11 0.44
CA GLU A 197 6.17 -8.57 0.46
C GLU A 197 6.16 -7.08 0.07
N PHE A 198 7.07 -6.33 0.66
CA PHE A 198 7.24 -4.89 0.47
C PHE A 198 8.61 -4.56 -0.12
#